data_AF-A0A7W7RCV7-F1
#
_entry.id   AF-A0A7W7RCV7-F1
#
_cell.length_a   1.000
_cell.length_b   1.000
_cell.length_c   1.000
_cell.angle_alpha   90.00
_cell.angle_beta   90.00
_cell.angle_gamma   90.00
#
_symmetry.space_group_name_H-M   'P 1'
#
loop_
_entity.id
_entity.type
_entity.pdbx_description
1 polymer ?
#
loop_
_entity_poly.entity_id
_entity_poly.type
_entity_poly.pdbx_seq_one_letter_code
_entity_poly.pdbx_strand_id
1 'polypeptide(L)'
;MDIPRRHSRLAVRGAALLALSFVVTSCSAQNARVGVLAQDAPRDALPTAMITWCGDHAPAHLGLTGDVYEMLYTPESEPEGNLLEVDLADPGPGWTVEVELRNGETWTVEDGRGYIPDPMTHYQYRLGVSTDQAEDAAEADLGSTTFTINRLSREEGVYESLPDDDPGYEVTPIEGFALEC
;
A
#
# COMPACT_ATOMS: atom_id res chain seq x y z
N MET A 1 -36.66 3.58 79.44
CA MET A 1 -36.03 2.24 79.46
C MET A 1 -35.30 2.07 78.15
N ASP A 2 -33.98 2.19 78.24
CA ASP A 2 -32.98 2.15 77.17
C ASP A 2 -32.81 0.77 76.55
N ILE A 3 -32.76 0.72 75.21
CA ILE A 3 -32.10 -0.34 74.46
C ILE A 3 -31.42 0.28 73.23
N PRO A 4 -30.09 0.51 73.23
CA PRO A 4 -29.36 0.75 72.00
C PRO A 4 -28.89 -0.58 71.38
N ARG A 5 -29.46 -0.94 70.23
CA ARG A 5 -28.94 -1.99 69.35
C ARG A 5 -27.74 -1.46 68.57
N ARG A 6 -26.58 -2.12 68.74
CA ARG A 6 -25.37 -1.93 67.93
C ARG A 6 -25.66 -2.37 66.49
N HIS A 7 -25.52 -1.45 65.54
CA HIS A 7 -25.38 -1.79 64.13
C HIS A 7 -23.92 -1.61 63.74
N SER A 8 -23.18 -2.72 63.79
CA SER A 8 -21.88 -2.86 63.13
C SER A 8 -22.12 -2.85 61.62
N ARG A 9 -21.83 -1.74 60.94
CA ARG A 9 -21.74 -1.73 59.48
C ARG A 9 -20.29 -1.98 59.08
N LEU A 10 -20.10 -3.10 58.38
CA LEU A 10 -18.84 -3.52 57.78
C LEU A 10 -18.29 -2.41 56.88
N ALA A 11 -17.01 -2.10 57.11
CA ALA A 11 -16.19 -1.42 56.13
C ALA A 11 -15.82 -2.43 55.05
N VAL A 12 -16.33 -2.23 53.82
CA VAL A 12 -15.77 -2.83 52.62
C VAL A 12 -15.06 -1.70 51.89
N ARG A 13 -13.73 -1.66 52.05
CA ARG A 13 -12.82 -0.77 51.34
C ARG A 13 -11.82 -1.63 50.56
N GLY A 14 -11.61 -1.28 49.29
CA GLY A 14 -10.55 -1.78 48.43
C GLY A 14 -10.92 -3.11 47.77
N ALA A 15 -10.66 -3.37 46.49
CA ALA A 15 -9.81 -2.70 45.53
C ALA A 15 -10.31 -3.04 44.13
N ALA A 16 -10.67 -2.02 43.35
CA ALA A 16 -10.88 -2.14 41.91
C ALA A 16 -9.87 -1.18 41.27
N LEU A 17 -8.60 -1.56 41.32
CA LEU A 17 -7.52 -0.85 40.63
C LEU A 17 -7.44 -1.40 39.21
N LEU A 18 -8.00 -0.61 38.28
CA LEU A 18 -7.44 -0.29 36.97
C LEU A 18 -6.81 -1.47 36.20
N ALA A 19 -7.64 -2.26 35.53
CA ALA A 19 -7.26 -2.90 34.29
C ALA A 19 -7.17 -1.81 33.21
N LEU A 20 -6.09 -1.03 33.23
CA LEU A 20 -5.72 -0.14 32.13
C LEU A 20 -5.09 -1.03 31.05
N SER A 21 -5.95 -1.63 30.24
CA SER A 21 -5.55 -2.33 29.03
C SER A 21 -4.90 -1.30 28.10
N PHE A 22 -3.59 -1.19 28.16
CA PHE A 22 -2.78 -0.61 27.10
C PHE A 22 -3.00 -1.50 25.87
N VAL A 23 -4.02 -1.18 25.08
CA VAL A 23 -4.04 -1.56 23.68
C VAL A 23 -3.02 -0.65 23.03
N VAL A 24 -1.75 -1.06 23.11
CA VAL A 24 -0.74 -0.57 22.18
C VAL A 24 -1.20 -1.16 20.86
N THR A 25 -2.02 -0.42 20.11
CA THR A 25 -2.23 -0.67 18.70
C THR A 25 -0.82 -0.68 18.11
N SER A 26 -0.33 -1.87 17.81
CA SER A 26 0.91 -2.10 17.10
C SER A 26 0.72 -1.57 15.68
N CYS A 27 0.80 -0.24 15.57
CA CYS A 27 1.14 0.44 14.35
C CYS A 27 2.57 -0.02 14.08
N SER A 28 2.72 -1.09 13.30
CA SER A 28 3.99 -1.44 12.69
C SER A 28 4.46 -0.17 11.98
N ALA A 29 5.52 0.45 12.49
CA ALA A 29 5.98 1.78 12.10
C ALA A 29 6.62 1.82 10.69
N GLN A 30 6.35 0.81 9.87
CA GLN A 30 6.94 0.53 8.55
C GLN A 30 5.86 -0.03 7.62
N ASN A 31 4.65 0.52 7.66
CA ASN A 31 3.58 0.10 6.76
C ASN A 31 3.24 1.24 5.80
N ALA A 32 3.11 0.92 4.52
CA ALA A 32 2.50 1.76 3.51
C ALA A 32 1.13 1.22 3.11
N ARG A 33 0.17 2.13 2.92
CA ARG A 33 -1.04 1.84 2.15
C ARG A 33 -0.76 2.11 0.69
N VAL A 34 -1.14 1.15 -0.14
CA VAL A 34 -0.87 1.14 -1.57
C VAL A 34 -2.22 1.01 -2.27
N GLY A 35 -2.55 2.00 -3.08
CA GLY A 35 -3.74 1.99 -3.93
C GLY A 35 -3.36 2.24 -5.39
N VAL A 36 -4.25 1.87 -6.28
CA VAL A 36 -4.17 2.23 -7.70
C VAL A 36 -5.40 3.03 -8.10
N LEU A 37 -5.16 4.05 -8.91
CA LEU A 37 -6.17 4.97 -9.36
C LEU A 37 -6.69 4.57 -10.73
N ALA A 38 -8.00 4.35 -10.81
CA ALA A 38 -8.74 4.27 -12.06
C ALA A 38 -9.25 5.67 -12.41
N GLN A 39 -8.53 6.41 -13.26
CA GLN A 39 -8.99 7.67 -13.83
C GLN A 39 -8.58 7.74 -15.30
N ASP A 40 -9.55 7.99 -16.20
CA ASP A 40 -9.42 8.38 -17.63
C ASP A 40 -8.31 7.74 -18.49
N ALA A 41 -7.72 6.65 -18.00
CA ALA A 41 -6.65 5.94 -18.67
C ALA A 41 -7.24 5.16 -19.86
N PRO A 42 -6.54 5.12 -21.00
CA PRO A 42 -6.87 4.19 -22.08
C PRO A 42 -7.08 2.79 -21.49
N ARG A 43 -8.00 2.00 -22.06
CA ARG A 43 -8.29 0.63 -21.58
C ARG A 43 -7.08 -0.29 -21.48
N ASP A 44 -5.98 0.10 -22.11
CA ASP A 44 -4.73 -0.63 -22.23
C ASP A 44 -3.56 0.15 -21.61
N ALA A 45 -3.79 1.00 -20.60
CA ALA A 45 -2.72 1.75 -19.91
C ALA A 45 -2.59 1.33 -18.44
N LEU A 46 -1.38 1.41 -17.91
CA LEU A 46 -1.12 1.18 -16.49
C LEU A 46 -1.73 2.32 -15.66
N PRO A 47 -2.17 2.05 -14.41
CA PRO A 47 -2.78 3.07 -13.58
C PRO A 47 -1.75 3.96 -12.90
N THR A 48 -2.21 5.06 -12.31
CA THR A 48 -1.43 5.80 -11.32
C THR A 48 -1.45 5.06 -9.98
N ALA A 49 -0.29 4.82 -9.39
CA ALA A 49 -0.15 4.34 -8.03
C ALA A 49 -0.27 5.49 -7.02
N MET A 50 -0.99 5.26 -5.93
CA MET A 50 -1.06 6.14 -4.77
C MET A 50 -0.49 5.40 -3.56
N ILE A 51 0.53 5.97 -2.93
CA ILE A 51 1.26 5.34 -1.83
C ILE A 51 1.35 6.33 -0.68
N THR A 52 0.89 5.93 0.50
CA THR A 52 1.09 6.69 1.73
C THR A 52 1.73 5.79 2.77
N TRP A 53 2.67 6.31 3.56
CA TRP A 53 3.43 5.50 4.52
C TRP A 53 3.50 6.17 5.87
N CYS A 54 3.60 5.32 6.88
CA CYS A 54 3.84 5.73 8.26
C CYS A 54 5.27 5.32 8.62
N GLY A 55 6.13 6.28 8.94
CA GLY A 55 7.51 6.02 9.35
C GLY A 55 8.48 7.06 8.81
N ASP A 56 9.74 6.94 9.22
CA ASP A 56 10.82 7.86 8.83
C ASP A 56 11.47 7.47 7.48
N HIS A 57 11.10 6.32 6.92
CA HIS A 57 11.66 5.79 5.68
C HIS A 57 10.66 5.93 4.53
N ALA A 58 11.02 6.71 3.52
CA ALA A 58 10.22 6.85 2.31
C ALA A 58 10.35 5.60 1.41
N PRO A 59 9.37 5.34 0.52
CA PRO A 59 9.50 4.35 -0.53
C PRO A 59 10.75 4.59 -1.37
N ALA A 60 11.61 3.58 -1.46
CA ALA A 60 12.81 3.60 -2.28
C ALA A 60 12.60 2.87 -3.61
N HIS A 61 11.73 1.86 -3.68
CA HIS A 61 11.44 1.15 -4.92
C HIS A 61 9.97 0.75 -5.01
N LEU A 62 9.46 0.73 -6.25
CA LEU A 62 8.16 0.14 -6.58
C LEU A 62 8.39 -1.03 -7.53
N GLY A 63 7.89 -2.20 -7.17
CA GLY A 63 7.96 -3.40 -8.00
C GLY A 63 6.61 -3.74 -8.61
N LEU A 64 6.52 -3.84 -9.93
CA LEU A 64 5.31 -4.22 -10.64
C LEU A 64 5.52 -5.56 -11.35
N THR A 65 4.91 -6.62 -10.81
CA THR A 65 4.96 -7.96 -11.39
C THR A 65 3.67 -8.24 -12.14
N GLY A 66 3.77 -8.63 -13.41
CA GLY A 66 2.68 -9.17 -14.21
C GLY A 66 3.05 -10.54 -14.80
N ASP A 67 2.13 -11.14 -15.56
CA ASP A 67 2.39 -12.46 -16.15
C ASP A 67 3.55 -12.44 -17.18
N VAL A 68 3.74 -11.33 -17.89
CA VAL A 68 4.67 -11.25 -19.04
C VAL A 68 5.95 -10.49 -18.71
N TYR A 69 5.88 -9.55 -17.79
CA TYR A 69 6.98 -8.67 -17.44
C TYR A 69 6.99 -8.36 -15.95
N GLU A 70 8.18 -7.98 -15.49
CA GLU A 70 8.45 -7.37 -14.21
C GLU A 70 9.05 -5.99 -14.44
N MET A 71 8.67 -5.03 -13.61
CA MET A 71 9.21 -3.68 -13.67
C MET A 71 9.64 -3.20 -12.30
N LEU A 72 10.82 -2.60 -12.23
CA LEU A 72 11.34 -1.96 -11.03
C LEU A 72 11.45 -0.46 -11.26
N TYR A 73 10.66 0.31 -10.53
CA TYR A 73 10.66 1.77 -10.55
C TYR A 73 11.52 2.28 -9.40
N THR A 74 12.55 3.04 -9.72
CA THR A 74 13.48 3.63 -8.75
C THR A 74 13.48 5.15 -8.89
N PRO A 75 13.09 5.91 -7.86
CA PRO A 75 13.19 7.35 -7.87
C PRO A 75 14.67 7.76 -7.74
N GLU A 76 15.08 8.78 -8.48
CA GLU A 76 16.44 9.32 -8.45
C GLU A 76 16.74 10.15 -7.19
N SER A 77 15.68 10.54 -6.47
CA SER A 77 15.74 11.27 -5.21
C SER A 77 14.68 10.75 -4.26
N GLU A 78 14.96 10.78 -2.96
CA GLU A 78 13.99 10.40 -1.92
C GLU A 78 12.68 11.20 -2.05
N PRO A 79 11.51 10.55 -2.07
CA PRO A 79 10.21 11.23 -2.11
C PRO A 79 10.03 12.20 -0.93
N GLU A 80 9.51 13.39 -1.20
CA GLU A 80 9.19 14.37 -0.15
C GLU A 80 7.77 14.16 0.41
N GLY A 81 7.62 14.25 1.74
CA GLY A 81 6.33 14.10 2.41
C GLY A 81 5.98 12.65 2.74
N ASN A 82 4.68 12.35 2.89
CA ASN A 82 4.15 11.01 3.24
C ASN A 82 3.13 10.50 2.20
N LEU A 83 3.16 11.08 1.01
CA LEU A 83 2.32 10.72 -0.12
C LEU A 83 3.18 10.72 -1.37
N LEU A 84 3.09 9.63 -2.12
CA LEU A 84 3.76 9.43 -3.39
C LEU A 84 2.70 9.02 -4.42
N GLU A 85 2.62 9.80 -5.49
CA GLU A 85 1.77 9.52 -6.66
C GLU A 85 2.66 9.27 -7.86
N VAL A 86 2.51 8.13 -8.52
CA VAL A 86 3.34 7.72 -9.66
C VAL A 86 2.47 7.21 -10.78
N ASP A 87 2.53 7.84 -11.95
CA ASP A 87 1.94 7.27 -13.16
C ASP A 87 2.81 6.10 -13.63
N LEU A 88 2.31 4.86 -13.49
CA LEU A 88 3.09 3.68 -13.85
C LEU A 88 3.26 3.54 -15.37
N ALA A 89 2.50 4.26 -16.18
CA ALA A 89 2.67 4.28 -17.64
C ALA A 89 3.71 5.32 -18.10
N ASP A 90 3.86 6.42 -17.35
CA ASP A 90 4.82 7.51 -17.62
C ASP A 90 5.22 8.21 -16.31
N PRO A 91 6.13 7.62 -15.51
CA PRO A 91 6.48 8.17 -14.19
C PRO A 91 7.19 9.53 -14.30
N GLY A 92 7.69 9.86 -15.50
CA GLY A 92 8.31 11.14 -15.81
C GLY A 92 9.74 11.27 -15.28
N PRO A 93 10.33 12.48 -15.37
CA PRO A 93 11.72 12.72 -15.00
C PRO A 93 11.95 12.47 -13.51
N GLY A 94 13.15 12.00 -13.14
CA GLY A 94 13.47 11.62 -11.77
C GLY A 94 13.16 10.16 -11.45
N TRP A 95 12.92 9.34 -12.46
CA TRP A 95 12.68 7.90 -12.33
C TRP A 95 13.56 7.11 -13.29
N THR A 96 14.08 6.00 -12.79
CA THR A 96 14.61 4.91 -13.60
C THR A 96 13.63 3.75 -13.56
N VAL A 97 13.31 3.18 -14.72
CA VAL A 97 12.47 1.97 -14.81
C VAL A 97 13.27 0.85 -15.47
N GLU A 98 13.50 -0.22 -14.72
CA GLU A 98 14.07 -1.45 -15.27
C GLU A 98 12.92 -2.38 -15.64
N VAL A 99 12.94 -2.93 -16.85
CA VAL A 99 11.91 -3.85 -17.35
C VAL A 99 12.57 -5.18 -17.68
N GLU A 100 12.02 -6.26 -17.14
CA GLU A 100 12.39 -7.64 -17.47
C GLU A 100 11.19 -8.37 -18.07
N LEU A 101 11.38 -8.97 -19.24
CA LEU A 101 10.40 -9.86 -19.85
C LEU A 101 10.62 -11.30 -19.41
N ARG A 102 9.57 -12.12 -19.43
CA ARG A 102 9.65 -13.57 -19.12
C ARG A 102 10.69 -14.35 -19.94
N ASN A 103 11.09 -13.84 -21.11
CA ASN A 103 12.14 -14.45 -21.94
C ASN A 103 13.58 -14.10 -21.46
N GLY A 104 13.72 -13.32 -20.39
CA GLY A 104 14.99 -12.82 -19.83
C GLY A 104 15.56 -11.59 -20.55
N GLU A 105 14.81 -10.98 -21.46
CA GLU A 105 15.19 -9.72 -22.09
C GLU A 105 14.96 -8.57 -21.11
N THR A 106 16.00 -7.76 -20.89
CA THR A 106 15.95 -6.61 -20.00
C THR A 106 16.32 -5.32 -20.71
N TRP A 107 15.68 -4.23 -20.31
CA TRP A 107 16.10 -2.88 -20.69
C TRP A 107 15.79 -1.88 -19.57
N THR A 108 16.46 -0.73 -19.64
CA THR A 108 16.27 0.37 -18.72
C THR A 108 15.72 1.57 -19.47
N VAL A 109 14.70 2.21 -18.89
CA VAL A 109 14.17 3.50 -19.32
C VAL A 109 14.72 4.55 -18.36
N GLU A 110 15.67 5.34 -18.85
CA GLU A 110 16.21 6.51 -18.15
C GLU A 110 15.26 7.72 -18.32
N ASP A 111 15.22 8.63 -17.35
CA ASP A 111 14.32 9.80 -17.28
C ASP A 111 12.81 9.48 -17.22
N GLY A 112 12.44 8.23 -16.93
CA GLY A 112 11.05 7.74 -16.83
C GLY A 112 10.18 7.95 -18.07
N ARG A 113 10.79 8.40 -19.18
CA ARG A 113 10.13 8.73 -20.44
C ARG A 113 10.51 7.70 -21.48
N GLY A 114 9.64 6.71 -21.69
CA GLY A 114 9.91 5.66 -22.65
C GLY A 114 8.74 4.71 -22.83
N TYR A 115 8.92 3.78 -23.76
CA TYR A 115 7.93 2.73 -23.99
C TYR A 115 7.95 1.75 -22.82
N ILE A 116 6.94 1.85 -21.97
CA ILE A 116 6.55 0.79 -21.05
C ILE A 116 5.62 -0.16 -21.83
N PRO A 117 5.82 -1.50 -21.78
CA PRO A 117 5.03 -2.43 -22.57
C PRO A 117 3.53 -2.26 -22.32
N ASP A 118 2.74 -2.31 -23.41
CA ASP A 118 1.28 -2.20 -23.29
C ASP A 118 0.76 -3.29 -22.32
N PRO A 119 0.10 -2.91 -21.22
CA PRO A 119 -0.44 -3.89 -20.29
C PRO A 119 -1.51 -4.72 -20.95
N MET A 120 -1.35 -6.03 -20.79
CA MET A 120 -2.38 -6.98 -21.19
C MET A 120 -3.54 -6.91 -20.20
N THR A 121 -4.70 -6.53 -20.72
CA THR A 121 -5.85 -6.09 -19.92
C THR A 121 -6.47 -7.16 -19.00
N HIS A 122 -6.24 -8.42 -19.32
CA HIS A 122 -6.76 -9.57 -18.56
C HIS A 122 -5.78 -10.10 -17.51
N TYR A 123 -4.55 -9.58 -17.45
CA TYR A 123 -3.58 -10.04 -16.49
C TYR A 123 -3.71 -9.35 -15.15
N GLN A 124 -3.35 -10.13 -14.14
CA GLN A 124 -3.19 -9.68 -12.77
C GLN A 124 -1.82 -9.05 -12.63
N TYR A 125 -1.80 -7.88 -12.02
CA TYR A 125 -0.58 -7.15 -11.68
C TYR A 125 -0.50 -7.03 -10.17
N ARG A 126 0.70 -7.23 -9.63
CA ARG A 126 1.01 -6.95 -8.23
C ARG A 126 1.98 -5.77 -8.18
N LEU A 127 1.61 -4.73 -7.46
CA LEU A 127 2.46 -3.59 -7.14
C LEU A 127 2.94 -3.72 -5.69
N GLY A 128 4.24 -3.91 -5.50
CA GLY A 128 4.95 -3.89 -4.23
C GLY A 128 5.65 -2.56 -3.99
N VAL A 129 5.82 -2.20 -2.72
CA VAL A 129 6.53 -0.99 -2.28
C VAL A 129 7.58 -1.39 -1.25
N SER A 130 8.82 -0.93 -1.43
CA SER A 130 9.92 -1.24 -0.50
C SER A 130 10.75 -0.03 -0.03
N THR A 131 11.37 -0.17 1.15
CA THR A 131 12.34 0.82 1.69
C THR A 131 13.79 0.55 1.29
N ASP A 132 14.12 -0.71 1.01
CA ASP A 132 15.45 -1.14 0.60
C ASP A 132 15.49 -1.46 -0.90
N GLN A 133 16.72 -1.51 -1.43
CA GLN A 133 17.01 -1.89 -2.81
C GLN A 133 16.50 -3.31 -3.06
N ALA A 134 15.29 -3.40 -3.62
CA ALA A 134 14.68 -4.66 -3.96
C ALA A 134 15.49 -5.29 -5.10
N GLU A 135 15.98 -6.50 -4.88
CA GLU A 135 16.63 -7.29 -5.93
C GLU A 135 15.60 -7.85 -6.93
N ASP A 136 14.31 -7.83 -6.56
CA ASP A 136 13.18 -8.40 -7.28
C ASP A 136 11.94 -7.51 -7.12
N ALA A 137 11.21 -7.25 -8.21
CA ALA A 137 9.95 -6.50 -8.21
C ALA A 137 8.84 -7.14 -7.35
N ALA A 138 8.96 -8.42 -7.01
CA ALA A 138 8.03 -9.14 -6.15
C ALA A 138 8.25 -8.91 -4.65
N GLU A 139 9.40 -8.35 -4.24
CA GLU A 139 9.73 -8.08 -2.85
C GLU A 139 9.10 -6.75 -2.39
N ALA A 140 8.39 -6.79 -1.25
CA ALA A 140 7.74 -5.62 -0.68
C ALA A 140 7.70 -5.73 0.85
N ASP A 141 8.34 -4.78 1.54
CA ASP A 141 8.36 -4.69 3.01
C ASP A 141 7.40 -3.63 3.54
N LEU A 142 7.09 -2.58 2.76
CA LEU A 142 6.16 -1.53 3.19
C LEU A 142 4.70 -1.90 2.94
N GLY A 143 4.40 -2.45 1.77
CA GLY A 143 3.01 -2.75 1.40
C GLY A 143 2.89 -3.21 -0.04
N SER A 144 1.73 -3.77 -0.40
CA SER A 144 1.45 -4.14 -1.78
C SER A 144 -0.04 -4.09 -2.10
N THR A 145 -0.37 -3.94 -3.38
CA THR A 145 -1.72 -4.09 -3.92
C THR A 145 -1.69 -4.92 -5.20
N THR A 146 -2.81 -5.54 -5.53
CA THR A 146 -2.97 -6.40 -6.71
C THR A 146 -4.18 -5.95 -7.51
N PHE A 147 -4.06 -5.73 -8.82
CA PHE A 147 -5.13 -5.19 -9.66
C PHE A 147 -5.19 -5.86 -11.04
N THR A 148 -6.26 -5.57 -11.78
CA THR A 148 -6.38 -5.88 -13.22
C THR A 148 -6.83 -4.64 -13.98
N ILE A 149 -6.26 -4.38 -15.15
CA ILE A 149 -6.65 -3.21 -15.96
C ILE A 149 -8.12 -3.28 -16.36
N ASN A 150 -8.64 -4.48 -16.68
CA ASN A 150 -10.06 -4.65 -17.00
C ASN A 150 -10.98 -4.15 -15.88
N ARG A 151 -10.63 -4.38 -14.61
CA ARG A 151 -11.43 -3.90 -13.47
C ARG A 151 -11.34 -2.39 -13.32
N LEU A 152 -10.12 -1.83 -13.38
CA LEU A 152 -9.89 -0.38 -13.30
C LEU A 152 -10.59 0.38 -14.45
N SER A 153 -10.73 -0.24 -15.63
CA SER A 153 -11.41 0.39 -16.76
C SER A 153 -12.94 0.50 -16.66
N ARG A 154 -13.56 -0.07 -15.62
CA ARG A 154 -15.04 -0.13 -15.49
C ARG A 154 -15.63 1.01 -14.66
N GLU A 155 -14.91 1.44 -13.64
CA GLU A 155 -15.39 2.38 -12.62
C GLU A 155 -14.23 3.27 -12.19
N GLU A 156 -14.49 4.58 -12.10
CA GLU A 156 -13.51 5.54 -11.60
C GLU A 156 -13.39 5.44 -10.08
N GLY A 157 -12.17 5.55 -9.56
CA GLY A 157 -11.93 5.52 -8.12
C GLY A 157 -10.53 5.06 -7.73
N VAL A 158 -10.28 5.02 -6.42
CA VAL A 158 -9.05 4.46 -5.85
C VAL A 158 -9.35 3.06 -5.32
N TYR A 159 -8.46 2.14 -5.65
CA TYR A 159 -8.61 0.71 -5.42
C TYR A 159 -7.46 0.19 -4.55
N GLU A 160 -7.77 -0.49 -3.45
CA GLU A 160 -6.82 -1.12 -2.53
C GLU A 160 -7.15 -2.61 -2.38
N SER A 161 -6.14 -3.44 -2.11
CA SER A 161 -6.33 -4.86 -1.79
C SER A 161 -6.63 -5.01 -0.29
N LEU A 162 -7.67 -5.77 0.05
CA LEU A 162 -7.98 -6.04 1.46
C LEU A 162 -6.95 -7.03 2.04
N PRO A 163 -6.46 -6.81 3.27
CA PRO A 163 -5.38 -7.61 3.87
C PRO A 163 -5.72 -9.09 4.13
N ASP A 164 -6.99 -9.49 4.02
CA ASP A 164 -7.49 -10.83 4.35
C ASP A 164 -8.20 -11.56 3.20
N ASP A 165 -8.29 -10.97 2.00
CA ASP A 165 -8.94 -11.64 0.88
C ASP A 165 -7.96 -12.53 0.10
N ASP A 166 -8.46 -13.73 -0.25
CA ASP A 166 -7.93 -14.67 -1.23
C ASP A 166 -7.21 -13.91 -2.37
N PRO A 167 -6.01 -14.28 -2.85
CA PRO A 167 -5.27 -13.54 -3.91
C PRO A 167 -6.03 -13.38 -5.26
N GLY A 168 -7.31 -13.71 -5.31
CA GLY A 168 -8.19 -13.44 -6.44
C GLY A 168 -8.62 -11.99 -6.51
N TYR A 169 -8.08 -11.25 -7.49
CA TYR A 169 -8.73 -10.21 -8.30
C TYR A 169 -9.52 -9.06 -7.62
N GLU A 170 -9.59 -9.00 -6.30
CA GLU A 170 -10.55 -8.17 -5.59
C GLU A 170 -9.87 -6.95 -4.98
N VAL A 171 -9.87 -5.87 -5.76
CA VAL A 171 -9.68 -4.52 -5.25
C VAL A 171 -11.02 -3.87 -4.97
N THR A 172 -11.13 -3.21 -3.83
CA THR A 172 -12.37 -2.54 -3.43
C THR A 172 -12.23 -1.04 -3.65
N PRO A 173 -13.21 -0.37 -4.28
CA PRO A 173 -13.20 1.09 -4.33
C PRO A 173 -13.29 1.63 -2.90
N ILE A 174 -12.40 2.55 -2.54
CA ILE A 174 -12.42 3.17 -1.20
C ILE A 174 -12.91 4.61 -1.26
N GLU A 175 -13.77 4.99 -0.31
CA GLU A 175 -14.19 6.38 -0.13
C GLU A 175 -13.11 7.14 0.64
N GLY A 176 -12.27 7.87 -0.10
CA GLY A 176 -11.17 8.65 0.46
C GLY A 176 -9.92 7.79 0.74
N PHE A 177 -8.88 7.98 -0.06
CA PHE A 177 -7.56 7.43 0.24
C PHE A 177 -7.04 8.16 1.48
N ALA A 178 -6.99 7.47 2.63
CA ALA A 178 -6.63 8.15 3.87
C ALA A 178 -5.15 8.53 3.82
N LEU A 179 -4.91 9.84 3.79
CA LEU A 179 -3.57 10.45 3.79
C LEU A 179 -2.95 10.52 5.19
N GLU A 180 -3.68 10.04 6.19
CA GLU A 180 -3.33 10.17 7.60
C GLU A 180 -2.98 8.79 8.17
N CYS A 181 -1.74 8.71 8.62
CA CYS A 181 -1.34 7.96 9.81
C CYS A 181 -1.56 8.87 11.03
#